data_AF-W4M7G5-F1
#
_entry.id   AF-W4M7G5-F1
#
_cell.length_a   1.000
_cell.length_b   1.000
_cell.length_c   1.000
_cell.angle_alpha   90.00
_cell.angle_beta   90.00
_cell.angle_gamma   90.00
#
_symmetry.space_group_name_H-M   'P 1'
#
loop_
_entity.id
_entity.type
_entity.pdbx_description
1 polymer ?
#
loop_
_entity_poly.entity_id
_entity_poly.type
_entity_poly.pdbx_seq_one_letter_code
_entity_poly.pdbx_strand_id
1 'polypeptide(L)'
;MTIAFRTRHVSIPSGTGRRNMNDSVSFGSNVRSAAVTVNGFQLDYVRSDHHINVVEIDTDLVSISGNDVHFRIQADYADKNRDDGYRGYVQVLVIADVD
;
A
#
# COMPACT_ATOMS: atom_id res chain seq x y z
N MET A 1 9.53 -8.21 24.32
CA MET A 1 9.44 -7.95 22.88
C MET A 1 8.23 -8.71 22.41
N THR A 2 7.17 -7.98 22.09
CA THR A 2 5.89 -8.57 21.69
C THR A 2 5.67 -8.13 20.26
N ILE A 3 5.67 -9.07 19.33
CA ILE A 3 5.47 -8.77 17.91
C ILE A 3 4.00 -8.95 17.57
N ALA A 4 3.39 -7.89 17.05
CA ALA A 4 2.01 -7.88 16.62
C ALA A 4 1.92 -7.61 15.11
N PHE A 5 0.90 -8.20 14.49
CA PHE A 5 0.63 -8.09 13.06
C PHE A 5 -0.72 -7.41 12.82
N ARG A 6 -0.76 -6.52 11.83
CA ARG A 6 -1.98 -5.91 11.31
C ARG A 6 -1.93 -5.93 9.79
N THR A 7 -3.01 -6.38 9.16
CA THR A 7 -3.18 -6.26 7.72
C THR A 7 -4.17 -5.15 7.39
N ARG A 8 -3.93 -4.48 6.26
CA ARG A 8 -4.81 -3.43 5.76
C ARG A 8 -5.03 -3.60 4.26
N HIS A 9 -6.29 -3.60 3.84
CA HIS A 9 -6.65 -3.54 2.42
C HIS A 9 -6.86 -2.08 2.05
N VAL A 10 -6.10 -1.58 1.07
CA VAL A 10 -6.20 -0.22 0.56
C VAL A 10 -6.60 -0.26 -0.91
N SER A 11 -7.75 0.31 -1.24
CA SER A 11 -8.22 0.40 -2.63
C SER A 11 -7.47 1.49 -3.38
N ILE A 12 -7.07 1.19 -4.61
CA ILE A 12 -6.47 2.15 -5.52
C ILE A 12 -7.61 2.79 -6.34
N PRO A 13 -7.83 4.11 -6.21
CA PRO A 13 -8.87 4.78 -6.97
C PRO A 13 -8.54 4.78 -8.47
N SER A 14 -9.59 4.66 -9.29
CA SER A 14 -9.48 4.60 -10.75
C SER A 14 -8.80 5.83 -11.37
N GLY A 15 -8.05 5.63 -12.45
CA GLY A 15 -7.49 6.68 -13.34
C GLY A 15 -6.00 6.48 -13.65
N THR A 16 -5.34 7.48 -14.22
CA THR A 16 -3.99 7.34 -14.82
C THR A 16 -2.85 7.71 -13.87
N GLY A 17 -1.64 7.24 -14.21
CA GLY A 17 -0.38 7.63 -13.57
C GLY A 17 -0.19 7.12 -12.15
N ARG A 18 0.94 7.52 -11.56
CA ARG A 18 1.35 7.08 -10.22
C ARG A 18 0.38 7.53 -9.14
N ARG A 19 0.00 6.61 -8.26
CA ARG A 19 -0.87 6.85 -7.11
C ARG A 19 -0.07 6.83 -5.83
N ASN A 20 -0.40 7.77 -4.96
CA ASN A 20 0.15 7.86 -3.60
C ASN A 20 -1.03 7.82 -2.63
N MET A 21 -1.07 6.83 -1.76
CA MET A 21 -2.15 6.63 -0.79
C MET A 21 -1.53 6.51 0.60
N ASN A 22 -1.94 7.37 1.54
CA ASN A 22 -1.54 7.24 2.94
C ASN A 22 -2.65 6.51 3.70
N ASP A 23 -2.29 5.62 4.60
CA ASP A 23 -3.22 4.95 5.52
C ASP A 23 -2.50 4.64 6.84
N SER A 24 -3.23 4.09 7.81
CA SER A 24 -2.67 3.70 9.10
C SER A 24 -3.35 2.47 9.69
N VAL A 25 -2.68 1.88 10.68
CA VAL A 25 -3.26 0.86 11.55
C VAL A 25 -2.92 1.15 13.00
N SER A 26 -3.86 0.82 13.88
CA SER A 26 -3.68 0.97 15.32
C SER A 26 -3.42 -0.38 15.99
N PHE A 27 -2.54 -0.34 16.98
CA PHE A 27 -2.26 -1.45 17.89
C PHE A 27 -2.90 -1.19 19.27
N GLY A 28 -2.95 -2.23 20.11
CA GLY A 28 -3.56 -2.13 21.45
C GLY A 28 -2.68 -1.47 22.50
N SER A 29 -1.38 -1.31 22.21
CA SER A 29 -0.37 -0.71 23.06
C SER A 29 0.59 0.14 22.23
N ASN A 30 1.49 0.90 22.87
CA ASN A 30 2.41 1.75 22.11
C ASN A 30 3.31 0.90 21.23
N VAL A 31 3.61 1.43 20.04
CA VAL A 31 4.50 0.83 19.07
C VAL A 31 5.89 1.42 19.26
N ARG A 32 6.88 0.56 19.50
CA ARG A 32 8.29 0.96 19.68
C ARG A 32 9.02 1.04 18.35
N SER A 33 8.73 0.08 17.46
CA SER A 33 9.26 0.03 16.10
C SER A 33 8.29 -0.74 15.21
N ALA A 34 8.32 -0.46 13.90
CA ALA A 34 7.49 -1.16 12.94
C ALA A 34 8.20 -1.32 11.59
N ALA A 35 7.77 -2.32 10.85
CA ALA A 35 8.06 -2.51 9.44
C ALA A 35 6.74 -2.60 8.67
N VAL A 36 6.74 -2.08 7.45
CA VAL A 36 5.59 -2.09 6.55
C VAL A 36 6.01 -2.81 5.28
N THR A 37 5.17 -3.72 4.80
CA THR A 37 5.48 -4.49 3.59
C THR A 37 4.23 -4.79 2.77
N VAL A 38 4.41 -4.99 1.47
CA VAL A 38 3.39 -5.48 0.56
C VAL A 38 3.09 -6.94 0.88
N ASN A 39 1.83 -7.23 1.19
CA ASN A 39 1.34 -8.59 1.45
C ASN A 39 0.60 -9.19 0.24
N GLY A 40 0.16 -8.34 -0.68
CA GLY A 40 -0.52 -8.74 -1.92
C GLY A 40 -1.06 -7.53 -2.65
N PHE A 41 -1.35 -7.67 -3.94
CA PHE A 41 -1.98 -6.61 -4.72
C PHE A 41 -2.72 -7.18 -5.92
N GLN A 42 -3.64 -6.39 -6.47
CA GLN A 42 -4.23 -6.60 -7.79
C GLN A 42 -4.26 -5.26 -8.50
N LEU A 43 -3.90 -5.26 -9.78
CA LEU A 43 -3.94 -4.10 -10.66
C LEU A 43 -4.64 -4.52 -11.94
N ASP A 44 -5.48 -3.64 -12.47
CA ASP A 44 -6.25 -3.91 -13.68
C ASP A 44 -6.58 -2.61 -14.42
N TYR A 45 -6.58 -2.65 -15.74
CA TYR A 45 -7.05 -1.54 -16.57
C TYR A 45 -8.57 -1.40 -16.44
N VAL A 46 -9.06 -0.17 -16.51
CA VAL A 46 -10.48 0.12 -16.22
C VAL A 46 -11.39 -0.25 -17.40
N ARG A 47 -10.88 -0.29 -18.63
CA ARG A 47 -11.69 -0.38 -19.85
C ARG A 47 -11.43 -1.64 -20.67
N SER A 48 -10.22 -1.80 -21.19
CA SER A 48 -9.83 -2.89 -22.09
C SER A 48 -8.54 -3.54 -21.60
N ASP A 49 -8.18 -4.68 -22.20
CA ASP A 49 -6.84 -5.24 -22.04
C ASP A 49 -5.82 -4.39 -22.81
N HIS A 50 -4.65 -4.18 -22.21
CA HIS A 50 -3.55 -3.42 -22.80
C HIS A 50 -2.22 -4.10 -22.51
N HIS A 51 -1.25 -3.89 -23.40
CA HIS A 51 0.11 -4.39 -23.20
C HIS A 51 0.76 -3.69 -22.02
N ILE A 52 1.06 -4.46 -20.97
CA ILE A 52 1.70 -3.96 -19.76
C ILE A 52 3.14 -3.50 -20.07
N ASN A 53 3.47 -2.30 -19.59
CA ASN A 53 4.83 -1.74 -19.64
C ASN A 53 5.44 -1.63 -18.24
N VAL A 54 4.67 -1.17 -17.26
CA VAL A 54 5.13 -0.96 -15.88
C VAL A 54 4.15 -1.60 -14.91
N VAL A 55 4.71 -2.30 -13.92
CA VAL A 55 4.04 -2.72 -12.69
C VAL A 55 4.94 -2.35 -11.52
N GLU A 56 4.50 -1.43 -10.69
CA GLU A 56 5.23 -0.98 -9.51
C GLU A 56 4.27 -0.86 -8.33
N ILE A 57 4.63 -1.48 -7.20
CA ILE A 57 4.00 -1.25 -5.91
C ILE A 57 5.12 -1.08 -4.89
N ASP A 58 5.03 -0.02 -4.09
CA ASP A 58 5.97 0.25 -3.01
C ASP A 58 5.22 0.65 -1.73
N THR A 59 5.84 0.39 -0.58
CA THR A 59 5.29 0.75 0.73
C THR A 59 6.36 1.35 1.63
N ASP A 60 6.06 2.52 2.18
CA ASP A 60 6.93 3.23 3.11
C ASP A 60 6.32 3.31 4.51
N LEU A 61 7.13 3.09 5.54
CA LEU A 61 6.82 3.57 6.88
C LEU A 61 6.97 5.09 6.91
N VAL A 62 5.90 5.82 7.24
CA VAL A 62 5.91 7.28 7.30
C VAL A 62 6.22 7.77 8.71
N SER A 63 5.50 7.25 9.70
CA SER A 63 5.69 7.63 11.10
C SER A 63 5.04 6.62 12.06
N ILE A 64 5.44 6.69 13.32
CA ILE A 64 4.79 5.98 14.44
C ILE A 64 4.35 7.06 15.44
N SER A 65 3.09 7.01 15.88
CA SER A 65 2.52 7.95 16.84
C SER A 65 1.73 7.20 17.90
N GLY A 66 2.30 7.03 19.10
CA GLY A 66 1.69 6.23 20.16
C GLY A 66 1.50 4.78 19.73
N ASN A 67 0.25 4.36 19.57
CA ASN A 67 -0.14 3.02 19.11
C ASN A 67 -0.46 2.96 17.61
N ASP A 68 -0.33 4.06 16.87
CA ASP A 68 -0.60 4.14 15.44
C ASP A 68 0.68 4.04 14.60
N VAL A 69 0.61 3.25 13.54
CA VAL A 69 1.63 3.18 12.48
C VAL A 69 1.04 3.76 11.20
N HIS A 70 1.63 4.87 10.73
CA HIS A 70 1.25 5.52 9.49
C HIS A 70 2.19 5.08 8.37
N PHE A 71 1.62 4.77 7.21
CA PHE A 71 2.37 4.32 6.05
C PHE A 71 1.84 4.92 4.76
N ARG A 72 2.64 4.81 3.72
CA ARG A 72 2.30 5.22 2.36
C ARG A 72 2.43 4.04 1.43
N ILE A 73 1.52 3.96 0.47
CA ILE A 73 1.59 3.07 -0.68
C ILE A 73 1.81 3.93 -1.91
N GLN A 74 2.78 3.55 -2.73
CA GLN A 74 2.92 4.05 -4.09
C GLN A 74 2.56 2.93 -5.06
N ALA A 75 1.75 3.24 -6.07
CA ALA A 75 1.36 2.28 -7.10
C ALA A 75 1.51 2.92 -8.49
N ASP A 76 2.01 2.15 -9.44
CA ASP A 76 2.06 2.53 -10.85
C ASP A 76 1.76 1.31 -11.72
N TYR A 77 0.76 1.44 -12.58
CA TYR A 77 0.41 0.43 -13.57
C TYR A 77 0.13 1.14 -14.87
N ALA A 78 0.94 0.86 -15.87
CA ALA A 78 0.91 1.61 -17.10
C ALA A 78 1.19 0.73 -18.30
N ASP A 79 0.52 1.06 -19.40
CA ASP A 79 0.78 0.50 -20.71
C ASP A 79 1.95 1.27 -21.37
N LYS A 80 2.16 1.08 -22.67
CA LYS A 80 3.26 1.71 -23.40
C LYS A 80 3.19 3.24 -23.39
N ASN A 81 2.00 3.83 -23.55
CA ASN A 81 1.82 5.27 -23.70
C ASN A 81 1.48 5.97 -22.37
N ARG A 82 1.13 5.20 -21.32
CA ARG A 82 0.73 5.68 -19.98
C ARG A 82 -0.53 6.54 -19.97
N ASP A 83 -1.43 6.37 -20.94
CA ASP A 83 -2.68 7.13 -21.02
C ASP A 83 -3.92 6.35 -20.55
N ASP A 84 -3.77 5.05 -20.28
CA ASP A 84 -4.84 4.20 -19.80
C ASP A 84 -4.97 4.21 -18.27
N GLY A 85 -6.20 4.41 -17.80
CA GLY A 85 -6.51 4.41 -16.38
C GLY A 85 -6.56 3.00 -15.81
N TYR A 86 -6.05 2.83 -14.59
CA TYR A 86 -6.09 1.57 -13.86
C TYR A 86 -6.76 1.73 -12.49
N ARG A 87 -7.08 0.60 -11.88
CA ARG A 87 -7.61 0.48 -10.52
C ARG A 87 -7.06 -0.78 -9.88
N GLY A 88 -7.35 -0.98 -8.59
CA GLY A 88 -6.91 -2.18 -7.91
C GLY A 88 -6.96 -2.08 -6.40
N TYR A 89 -6.13 -2.89 -5.76
CA TYR A 89 -5.89 -2.80 -4.33
C TYR A 89 -4.46 -3.20 -3.99
N VAL A 90 -4.00 -2.75 -2.83
CA VAL A 90 -2.81 -3.26 -2.15
C VAL A 90 -3.21 -3.73 -0.76
N GLN A 91 -2.80 -4.95 -0.42
CA GLN A 91 -2.80 -5.45 0.93
C GLN A 91 -1.45 -5.15 1.56
N VAL A 92 -1.46 -4.42 2.67
CA VAL A 92 -0.27 -4.07 3.44
C VAL A 92 -0.25 -4.92 4.71
N LEU A 93 0.92 -5.45 5.05
CA LEU A 93 1.20 -6.03 6.36
C LEU A 93 2.08 -5.07 7.15
N VAL A 94 1.60 -4.70 8.33
CA VAL A 94 2.36 -3.96 9.34
C VAL A 94 2.77 -4.92 10.44
N ILE A 95 4.08 -4.97 10.68
CA ILE A 95 4.73 -5.78 11.71
C ILE A 95 5.27 -4.81 12.75
N ALA A 96 4.83 -4.90 14.00
CA ALA A 96 5.20 -3.95 15.04
C ALA A 96 5.73 -4.66 16.29
N ASP A 97 6.80 -4.13 16.87
CA ASP A 97 7.19 -4.40 18.26
C ASP A 97 6.42 -3.44 19.17
N VAL A 98 5.59 -4.02 20.03
CA VAL A 98 4.69 -3.29 20.92
C VAL A 98 5.06 -3.52 22.39
N ASP A 99 4.62 -2.60 23.25
CA ASP A 99 4.68 -2.77 24.71
C ASP A 99 3.96 -4.05 25.17
#